data_AF-A0A6B3ED93-F1
#
_entry.id   AF-A0A6B3ED93-F1
#
_cell.length_a   1.000
_cell.length_b   1.000
_cell.length_c   1.000
_cell.angle_alpha   90.00
_cell.angle_beta   90.00
_cell.angle_gamma   90.00
#
_symmetry.space_group_name_H-M   'P 1'
#
loop_
_entity.id
_entity.type
_entity.pdbx_description
1 polymer ?
#
loop_
_entity_poly.entity_id
_entity_poly.type
_entity_poly.pdbx_seq_one_letter_code
_entity_poly.pdbx_strand_id
1 'polypeptide(L)'
;ANGVMKEMTERLARDPELAAAYRAAHEDYIERRDAIEELTGFPSAGGMPDRVKCLHVLVAHSLAAGPGVNPLGDEAIAMLP
;
A
#
# COMPACT_ATOMS: atom_id res chain seq x y z
N ALA A 1 1.81 -18.75 -6.38
CA ALA A 1 1.60 -17.29 -6.39
C ALA A 1 0.24 -17.01 -7.02
N ASN A 2 -0.80 -16.88 -6.20
CA ASN A 2 -2.20 -17.10 -6.59
C ASN A 2 -2.86 -15.88 -7.28
N GLY A 3 -2.09 -15.01 -7.94
CA GLY A 3 -2.65 -13.83 -8.63
C GLY A 3 -3.17 -12.70 -7.73
N VAL A 4 -3.06 -12.82 -6.40
CA VAL A 4 -3.58 -11.85 -5.41
C VAL A 4 -3.22 -10.39 -5.74
N MET A 5 -1.96 -10.10 -6.07
CA MET A 5 -1.53 -8.73 -6.41
C MET A 5 -2.24 -8.18 -7.66
N LYS A 6 -2.49 -9.05 -8.65
CA LYS A 6 -3.23 -8.69 -9.86
C LYS A 6 -4.69 -8.38 -9.51
N GLU A 7 -5.33 -9.24 -8.71
CA GLU A 7 -6.70 -9.04 -8.25
C GLU A 7 -6.85 -7.74 -7.45
N MET A 8 -5.97 -7.50 -6.48
CA MET A 8 -5.95 -6.25 -5.70
C MET A 8 -5.79 -5.02 -6.61
N THR A 9 -4.91 -5.09 -7.62
CA THR A 9 -4.75 -4.02 -8.61
C THR A 9 -6.03 -3.81 -9.43
N GLU A 10 -6.71 -4.87 -9.86
CA GLU A 10 -7.98 -4.77 -10.59
C GLU A 10 -9.12 -4.22 -9.72
N ARG A 11 -9.06 -4.39 -8.40
CA ARG A 11 -10.01 -3.79 -7.46
C ARG A 11 -9.82 -2.27 -7.36
N LEU A 12 -8.59 -1.77 -7.34
CA LEU A 12 -8.32 -0.32 -7.34
C LEU A 12 -8.98 0.41 -8.52
N ALA A 13 -9.13 -0.25 -9.68
CA ALA A 13 -9.79 0.33 -10.85
C ALA A 13 -11.34 0.36 -10.77
N ARG A 14 -11.93 -0.44 -9.88
CA ARG A 14 -13.38 -0.68 -9.81
C ARG A 14 -14.03 -0.25 -8.51
N ASP A 15 -13.23 -0.02 -7.48
CA ASP A 15 -13.64 0.40 -6.14
C ASP A 15 -12.99 1.75 -5.82
N PRO A 16 -13.74 2.86 -6.01
CA PRO A 16 -13.23 4.21 -5.75
C PRO A 16 -12.88 4.45 -4.28
N GLU A 17 -13.57 3.79 -3.34
CA GLU A 17 -13.32 3.95 -1.90
C GLU A 17 -12.01 3.28 -1.53
N LEU A 18 -11.78 2.05 -2.01
CA LEU A 18 -10.50 1.36 -1.86
C LEU A 18 -9.35 2.15 -2.50
N ALA A 19 -9.57 2.70 -3.70
CA ALA A 19 -8.56 3.51 -4.38
C ALA A 19 -8.22 4.79 -3.60
N ALA A 20 -9.22 5.45 -3.01
CA ALA A 20 -9.02 6.62 -2.17
C ALA A 20 -8.26 6.26 -0.88
N ALA A 21 -8.64 5.17 -0.20
CA ALA A 21 -7.95 4.71 1.00
C ALA A 21 -6.50 4.30 0.71
N TYR A 22 -6.25 3.60 -0.41
CA TYR A 22 -4.90 3.22 -0.81
C TYR A 22 -4.04 4.42 -1.25
N ARG A 23 -4.65 5.49 -1.78
CA ARG A 23 -3.97 6.76 -2.02
C ARG A 23 -3.63 7.49 -0.72
N ALA A 24 -4.53 7.51 0.26
CA ALA A 24 -4.22 8.04 1.58
C ALA A 24 -3.08 7.26 2.26
N ALA A 25 -3.07 5.94 2.13
CA ALA A 25 -1.96 5.09 2.59
C ALA A 25 -0.63 5.45 1.91
N HIS A 26 -0.67 5.80 0.63
CA HIS A 26 0.50 6.25 -0.11
C HIS A 26 1.04 7.59 0.42
N GLU A 27 0.15 8.53 0.71
CA GLU A 27 0.50 9.85 1.24
C GLU A 27 1.11 9.72 2.64
N ASP A 28 0.51 8.90 3.52
CA ASP A 28 1.07 8.57 4.84
C ASP A 28 2.47 7.92 4.73
N TYR A 29 2.67 7.01 3.76
CA TYR A 29 3.98 6.43 3.50
C TYR A 29 5.02 7.49 3.12
N ILE A 30 4.68 8.43 2.22
CA ILE A 30 5.59 9.51 1.81
C ILE A 30 5.90 10.40 3.02
N GLU A 31 4.88 10.85 3.75
CA GLU A 31 5.04 11.75 4.89
C GLU A 31 6.00 11.16 5.93
N ARG A 32 5.82 9.87 6.27
CA ARG A 32 6.69 9.18 7.22
C ARG A 32 8.11 8.98 6.69
N ARG A 33 8.24 8.61 5.42
CA ARG A 33 9.53 8.41 4.75
C ARG A 33 10.35 9.69 4.76
N ASP A 34 9.71 10.80 4.44
CA ASP A 34 10.36 12.10 4.23
C ASP A 34 10.40 12.97 5.50
N ALA A 35 9.93 12.45 6.64
CA ALA A 35 9.88 13.16 7.92
C ALA A 35 11.26 13.60 8.46
N ILE A 36 12.34 12.94 8.01
CA ILE A 36 13.72 13.30 8.38
C ILE A 36 14.39 14.08 7.25
N GLU A 37 14.31 13.55 6.03
CA GLU A 37 14.88 14.15 4.82
C GLU A 37 14.08 13.67 3.61
N GLU A 38 13.77 14.59 2.68
CA GLU A 38 13.02 14.25 1.47
C GLU A 38 13.88 13.44 0.49
N LEU A 39 13.41 12.24 0.13
CA LEU A 39 14.06 11.40 -0.88
C LEU A 39 13.60 11.76 -2.30
N THR A 40 14.14 12.85 -2.83
CA THR A 40 13.84 13.32 -4.19
C THR A 40 14.14 12.27 -5.26
N GLY A 41 13.21 12.07 -6.20
CA GLY A 41 13.35 11.12 -7.31
C GLY A 41 13.17 9.64 -6.95
N PHE A 42 12.91 9.31 -5.68
CA PHE A 42 12.69 7.93 -5.25
C PHE A 42 11.22 7.51 -5.43
N PRO A 43 10.95 6.39 -6.12
CA PRO A 43 9.59 5.91 -6.33
C PRO A 43 8.94 5.45 -5.02
N SER A 44 7.62 5.54 -4.97
CA SER A 44 6.81 5.05 -3.85
C SER A 44 6.93 3.54 -3.63
N ALA A 45 6.66 3.10 -2.41
CA ALA A 45 6.57 1.71 -2.02
C ALA A 45 5.47 0.94 -2.76
N GLY A 46 5.75 -0.31 -3.14
CA GLY A 46 4.72 -1.29 -3.49
C GLY A 46 3.96 -1.03 -4.78
N GLY A 47 4.35 -0.03 -5.57
CA GLY A 47 3.57 0.41 -6.73
C GLY A 47 2.38 1.30 -6.37
N MET A 48 2.30 1.76 -5.12
CA MET A 48 1.32 2.77 -4.70
C MET A 48 1.47 4.06 -5.54
N PRO A 49 0.35 4.77 -5.79
CA PRO A 49 -1.02 4.46 -5.38
C PRO A 49 -1.81 3.64 -6.42
N ASP A 50 -1.23 3.34 -7.59
CA ASP A 50 -2.03 2.90 -8.74
C ASP A 50 -2.03 1.38 -8.96
N ARG A 51 -1.12 0.64 -8.32
CA ARG A 51 -1.01 -0.82 -8.45
C ARG A 51 -0.42 -1.49 -7.22
N VAL A 52 -0.56 -2.81 -7.16
CA VAL A 52 0.12 -3.66 -6.19
C VAL A 52 1.25 -4.42 -6.89
N LYS A 53 2.49 -3.98 -6.71
CA LYS A 53 3.69 -4.64 -7.25
C LYS A 53 4.17 -5.79 -6.37
N CYS A 54 4.16 -5.60 -5.05
CA CYS A 54 4.60 -6.58 -4.05
C CYS A 54 3.84 -6.39 -2.72
N LEU A 55 3.47 -7.50 -2.07
CA LEU A 55 2.75 -7.46 -0.79
C LEU A 55 3.64 -7.12 0.41
N HIS A 56 4.92 -7.51 0.38
CA HIS A 56 5.80 -7.35 1.55
C HIS A 56 5.87 -5.92 2.07
N VAL A 57 5.79 -4.93 1.19
CA VAL A 57 5.95 -3.53 1.57
C VAL A 57 4.62 -2.93 2.03
N LEU A 58 3.49 -3.42 1.54
CA LEU A 58 2.18 -3.04 2.06
C LEU A 58 1.99 -3.61 3.47
N VAL A 59 2.41 -4.86 3.69
CA VAL A 59 2.48 -5.47 5.02
C VAL A 59 3.39 -4.64 5.94
N ALA A 60 4.61 -4.32 5.51
CA ALA A 60 5.54 -3.52 6.30
C ALA A 60 4.96 -2.14 6.65
N HIS A 61 4.30 -1.47 5.69
CA HIS A 61 3.64 -0.19 5.93
C HIS A 61 2.52 -0.31 6.96
N SER A 62 1.65 -1.31 6.83
CA SER A 62 0.52 -1.51 7.76
C SER A 62 1.00 -1.82 9.18
N LEU A 63 2.05 -2.62 9.32
CA LEU A 63 2.67 -2.90 10.62
C LEU A 63 3.29 -1.65 11.25
N ALA A 64 3.82 -0.73 10.45
CA ALA A 64 4.45 0.50 10.94
C ALA A 64 3.45 1.63 11.24
N ALA A 65 2.43 1.79 10.40
CA ALA A 65 1.46 2.88 10.49
C ALA A 65 0.24 2.52 11.36
N GLY A 66 -0.05 1.24 11.50
CA GLY A 66 -1.16 0.71 12.29
C GLY A 66 -2.34 0.19 11.43
N PRO A 67 -3.24 -0.61 12.03
CA PRO A 67 -4.38 -1.19 11.34
C PRO A 67 -5.31 -0.11 10.73
N GLY A 68 -5.80 -0.37 9.52
CA GLY A 68 -6.71 0.49 8.77
C GLY A 68 -6.02 1.56 7.94
N VAL A 69 -4.70 1.79 8.10
CA VAL A 69 -3.98 2.80 7.33
C VAL A 69 -3.74 2.34 5.90
N ASN A 70 -3.38 1.07 5.70
CA ASN A 70 -3.17 0.51 4.37
C ASN A 70 -4.05 -0.74 4.18
N PRO A 71 -5.24 -0.59 3.59
CA PRO A 71 -6.24 -1.66 3.56
C PRO A 71 -5.74 -2.93 2.86
N LEU A 72 -4.95 -2.79 1.78
CA LEU A 72 -4.40 -3.93 1.05
C LEU A 72 -3.23 -4.59 1.79
N GLY A 73 -2.50 -3.82 2.60
CA GLY A 73 -1.49 -4.37 3.50
C GLY A 73 -2.10 -5.12 4.68
N ASP A 74 -3.20 -4.61 5.25
CA ASP A 74 -3.97 -5.31 6.29
C ASP A 74 -4.57 -6.62 5.77
N GLU A 75 -5.16 -6.60 4.57
CA GLU A 75 -5.62 -7.81 3.89
C GLU A 75 -4.47 -8.82 3.71
N ALA A 76 -3.28 -8.35 3.31
CA ALA A 76 -2.12 -9.21 3.15
C ALA A 76 -1.61 -9.79 4.48
N ILE A 77 -1.69 -9.03 5.59
CA ILE A 77 -1.39 -9.54 6.94
C ILE A 77 -2.37 -10.66 7.31
N ALA A 78 -3.66 -10.47 7.04
CA ALA A 78 -4.69 -11.47 7.35
C ALA A 78 -4.54 -12.79 6.55
N MET A 79 -3.73 -12.79 5.49
CA MET A 79 -3.39 -13.99 4.71
C MET A 79 -2.19 -14.77 5.26
N LEU A 80 -1.46 -14.23 6.24
CA LEU A 80 -0.31 -14.90 6.86
C LEU A 80 -0.76 -16.03 7.80
N PRO A 81 0.03 -17.12 7.92
CA PRO A 81 -0.30 -18.27 8.75
C PRO A 81 -0.17 -18.00 10.25
#